data_AF-A0A6M2DEF1-F1
#
_entry.id   AF-A0A6M2DEF1-F1
#
_cell.length_a   1.000
_cell.length_b   1.000
_cell.length_c   1.000
_cell.angle_alpha   90.00
_cell.angle_beta   90.00
_cell.angle_gamma   90.00
#
_symmetry.space_group_name_H-M   'P 1'
#
loop_
_entity.id
_entity.type
_entity.pdbx_description
1 polymer ?
#
loop_
_entity_poly.entity_id
_entity_poly.type
_entity_poly.pdbx_seq_one_letter_code
_entity_poly.pdbx_strand_id
1 'polypeptide(L)' 'LGWEVLSHPPYSPDIEPSDYHLFLSMANVLGGVKLNSKESCEKWLSEFFANKEGGFYVGGIMKLPSRWKQIIEQ' A
#
# COMPACT_ATOMS: atom_id res chain seq x y z
N LEU A 1 -12.64 20.13 -6.20
CA LEU A 1 -11.68 19.21 -6.83
C LEU A 1 -12.35 18.17 -7.76
N GLY A 2 -13.67 17.91 -7.65
CA GLY A 2 -14.39 17.08 -8.64
C GLY A 2 -14.08 15.59 -8.59
N TRP A 3 -13.52 15.09 -7.49
CA TRP A 3 -13.22 13.67 -7.30
C TRP A 3 -14.47 12.89 -6.93
N GLU A 4 -14.59 11.69 -7.49
CA GLU A 4 -15.52 10.66 -7.05
C GLU A 4 -14.94 9.93 -5.83
N VAL A 5 -15.77 9.71 -4.81
CA VAL A 5 -15.40 8.96 -3.61
C VAL A 5 -15.94 7.55 -3.74
N LEU A 6 -15.05 6.56 -3.75
CA LEU A 6 -15.42 5.16 -3.79
C LEU A 6 -15.92 4.70 -2.41
N SER A 7 -17.01 3.94 -2.39
CA SER A 7 -17.52 3.31 -1.16
C SER A 7 -16.50 2.34 -0.59
N HIS A 8 -16.20 2.46 0.70
CA HIS A 8 -15.29 1.57 1.41
C HIS A 8 -15.99 1.03 2.68
N PRO A 9 -16.21 -0.29 2.80
CA PRO A 9 -16.78 -0.89 4.01
C PRO A 9 -15.87 -0.69 5.24
N PRO A 10 -16.45 -0.61 6.45
CA PRO A 10 -15.67 -0.54 7.69
C PRO A 10 -14.78 -1.77 7.88
N TYR A 11 -13.57 -1.57 8.42
CA TYR A 11 -12.64 -2.63 8.82
C TYR A 11 -12.19 -3.56 7.68
N SER A 12 -12.03 -3.05 6.46
CA SER A 12 -11.62 -3.84 5.29
C SER A 12 -10.24 -3.45 4.75
N PRO A 13 -9.14 -3.66 5.52
CA PRO A 13 -7.78 -3.38 5.06
C PRO A 13 -7.36 -4.30 3.88
N ASP A 14 -8.04 -5.42 3.72
CA ASP A 14 -7.84 -6.40 2.65
C ASP A 14 -8.30 -5.91 1.26
N ILE A 15 -9.11 -4.85 1.20
CA ILE A 15 -9.49 -4.16 -0.05
C ILE A 15 -8.84 -2.80 -0.20
N GLU A 16 -8.02 -2.36 0.76
CA GLU A 16 -7.30 -1.10 0.65
C GLU A 16 -5.90 -1.33 0.04
N PRO A 17 -5.60 -0.84 -1.17
CA PRO A 17 -4.31 -1.05 -1.82
C PRO A 17 -3.13 -0.48 -1.03
N SER A 18 -3.37 0.58 -0.25
CA SER A 18 -2.38 1.12 0.69
C SER A 18 -1.97 0.05 1.69
N ASP A 19 -2.93 -0.60 2.34
CA ASP A 19 -2.68 -1.57 3.40
C ASP A 19 -2.14 -2.90 2.86
N TYR A 20 -2.90 -3.57 1.97
CA TYR A 20 -2.55 -4.93 1.56
C TYR A 20 -1.34 -5.02 0.63
N HIS A 21 -0.87 -3.90 0.06
CA HIS A 21 0.23 -3.91 -0.92
C HIS A 21 1.34 -2.93 -0.56
N LEU A 22 1.04 -1.62 -0.43
CA LEU A 22 2.08 -0.63 -0.21
C LEU A 22 2.72 -0.75 1.18
N PHE A 23 1.92 -0.60 2.24
CA PHE A 23 2.37 -0.68 3.63
C PHE A 23 2.78 -2.09 4.01
N LEU A 24 2.13 -3.13 3.45
CA LEU A 24 2.61 -4.49 3.61
C LEU A 24 4.04 -4.66 3.05
N SER A 25 4.32 -4.16 1.83
CA SER A 25 5.67 -4.19 1.28
C SER A 25 6.64 -3.36 2.10
N MET A 26 6.20 -2.25 2.69
CA MET A 26 7.02 -1.36 3.50
C MET A 26 7.41 -2.03 4.82
N ALA A 27 6.44 -2.61 5.53
CA ALA A 27 6.64 -3.34 6.77
C ALA A 27 7.63 -4.50 6.60
N ASN A 28 7.53 -5.23 5.48
CA ASN A 28 8.47 -6.31 5.16
C ASN A 28 9.92 -5.83 5.05
N VAL A 29 10.16 -4.62 4.53
CA VAL A 29 11.51 -4.04 4.44
C VAL A 29 11.94 -3.43 5.77
N LEU A 30 11.00 -2.86 6.53
CA LEU A 30 11.28 -2.21 7.81
C LEU A 30 11.57 -3.18 8.96
N GLY A 31 11.30 -4.48 8.81
CA GLY A 31 11.43 -5.51 9.86
C GLY A 31 12.80 -5.66 10.55
N GLY A 32 13.82 -4.90 10.14
CA GLY A 32 15.10 -4.79 10.85
C GLY A 32 15.75 -3.39 10.78
N VAL A 33 15.03 -2.38 10.31
CA VAL A 33 15.58 -1.04 10.08
C VAL A 33 15.32 -0.15 11.30
N LYS A 34 16.38 0.45 11.86
CA LYS A 34 16.26 1.47 12.92
C LYS A 34 16.29 2.85 12.30
N LEU A 35 15.18 3.58 12.39
CA LEU A 35 15.07 4.98 11.96
C LEU A 35 15.21 5.88 13.20
N ASN A 36 16.42 6.36 13.45
CA ASN A 36 16.78 7.04 14.72
C ASN A 36 16.50 8.55 14.70
N SER A 37 16.08 9.11 13.57
CA SER A 37 15.72 10.52 13.44
C SER A 37 14.67 10.72 12.37
N LYS A 38 14.02 11.89 12.39
CA LYS A 38 13.05 12.28 11.37
C LYS A 38 13.70 12.34 9.99
N GLU A 39 14.88 12.91 9.89
CA GLU A 39 15.64 13.05 8.64
C GLU A 39 16.00 11.68 8.05
N SER A 40 16.35 10.73 8.94
CA SER A 40 16.64 9.34 8.55
C SER A 40 15.38 8.64 8.02
N CYS A 41 14.22 8.90 8.62
CA CYS A 41 12.93 8.39 8.17
C CYS A 41 12.53 8.97 6.81
N GLU A 42 12.62 10.29 6.63
CA GLU A 42 12.28 10.98 5.38
C GLU A 42 13.16 10.52 4.21
N LYS A 43 14.46 10.37 4.46
CA LYS A 43 15.40 9.84 3.48
C LYS A 43 15.03 8.40 3.09
N TRP A 44 14.80 7.54 4.08
CA TRP A 44 14.44 6.14 3.83
C TRP A 44 13.14 6.03 3.04
N LEU A 45 12.12 6.82 3.37
CA LEU A 45 10.85 6.86 2.62
C LEU A 45 11.08 7.28 1.17
N SER A 46 11.85 8.34 0.96
CA SER A 46 12.18 8.84 -0.38
C SER A 46 12.87 7.77 -1.23
N GLU A 47 13.85 7.06 -0.65
CA GLU A 47 14.55 5.95 -1.28
C GLU A 47 13.62 4.77 -1.54
N PHE A 48 12.75 4.42 -0.58
CA PHE A 48 11.78 3.32 -0.73
C PHE A 48 10.88 3.54 -1.94
N PHE A 49 10.28 4.73 -2.07
CA PHE A 49 9.39 5.05 -3.19
C PHE A 49 10.13 5.18 -4.51
N ALA A 50 11.33 5.78 -4.52
CA ALA A 50 12.14 5.92 -5.74
C ALA A 50 12.59 4.56 -6.31
N ASN A 51 12.79 3.55 -5.45
CA ASN A 51 13.17 2.20 -5.85
C ASN A 51 11.98 1.34 -6.32
N LYS A 52 10.73 1.82 -6.25
CA LYS A 52 9.59 1.07 -6.79
C LYS A 52 9.34 1.42 -8.24
N GLU A 53 9.35 0.39 -9.08
CA GLU A 53 8.96 0.52 -10.47
C GLU A 53 7.46 0.83 -10.62
N GLY A 54 7.06 1.45 -11.73
CA GLY A 54 5.64 1.73 -12.02
C GLY A 54 4.75 0.49 -11.95
N GLY A 55 5.28 -0.66 -12.38
CA GLY A 55 4.58 -1.95 -12.32
C GLY A 55 4.23 -2.39 -10.89
N PHE A 56 4.99 -1.98 -9.88
CA PHE A 56 4.66 -2.25 -8.48
C PHE A 56 3.32 -1.60 -8.09
N TYR A 57 3.12 -0.32 -8.43
CA TYR A 57 1.90 0.41 -8.09
C TYR A 57 0.71 -0.10 -8.89
N VAL A 58 0.88 -0.28 -10.20
CA VAL A 58 -0.15 -0.84 -11.09
C VAL A 58 -0.58 -2.23 -10.59
N GLY A 59 0.37 -3.10 -10.26
CA GLY A 59 0.09 -4.44 -9.75
C GLY A 59 -0.65 -4.43 -8.41
N GLY A 60 -0.45 -3.42 -7.56
CA GLY A 60 -1.21 -3.21 -6.33
C GLY A 60 -2.68 -2.92 -6.61
N ILE A 61 -2.94 -1.93 -7.47
CA ILE A 61 -4.31 -1.51 -7.84
C ILE A 61 -5.04 -2.61 -8.61
N MET A 62 -4.38 -3.29 -9.54
CA MET A 62 -5.00 -4.32 -10.39
C MET A 62 -5.39 -5.61 -9.63
N LYS A 63 -4.99 -5.74 -8.35
CA LYS A 63 -5.47 -6.81 -7.45
C LYS A 63 -6.85 -6.52 -6.84
N LEU A 64 -7.37 -5.30 -6.94
CA LEU A 64 -8.68 -4.94 -6.38
C LEU A 64 -9.82 -5.84 -6.88
N PRO A 65 -9.99 -6.08 -8.20
CA PRO A 65 -11.12 -6.87 -8.69
C PRO A 65 -11.13 -8.31 -8.16
N SER A 66 -9.97 -8.95 -8.07
CA SER A 66 -9.87 -10.31 -7.52
C SER A 66 -10.13 -10.35 -6.02
N ARG A 67 -9.68 -9.35 -5.26
CA ARG A 67 -9.96 -9.22 -3.83
C ARG A 67 -11.44 -8.97 -3.54
N TRP A 68 -12.09 -8.10 -4.30
CA TRP A 68 -13.54 -7.91 -4.21
C TRP A 68 -14.31 -9.20 -4.48
N LYS A 69 -13.90 -9.94 -5.51
CA LYS A 69 -14.49 -11.24 -5.83
C LYS A 69 -14.34 -12.23 -4.66
N GLN A 70 -13.17 -12.31 -4.04
CA GLN A 70 -12.92 -13.17 -2.88
C GLN A 70 -13.77 -12.84 -1.65
N ILE A 71 -14.20 -11.58 -1.48
CA ILE A 71 -15.06 -11.18 -0.36
C ILE A 71 -16.52 -11.54 -0.63
N ILE A 72 -16.95 -11.46 -1.89
CA ILE A 72 -18.32 -11.82 -2.28
C ILE A 72 -18.50 -13.35 -2.27
N GLU A 73 -17.45 -14.10 -2.65
CA GLU A 73 -17.47 -15.57 -2.74
C GLU A 73 -17.15 -16.29 -1.41
N GLN A 74 -16.94 -15.55 -0.32
CA GLN A 74 -16.61 -16.09 1.01
C GLN A 74 -17.82 -16.72 1.71
#